data_AF-U9TR47-F1
#
_entry.id   AF-U9TR47-F1
#
_cell.length_a   1.000
_cell.length_b   1.000
_cell.length_c   1.000
_cell.angle_alpha   90.00
_cell.angle_beta   90.00
_cell.angle_gamma   90.00
#
_symmetry.space_group_name_H-M   'P 1'
#
loop_
_entity.id
_entity.type
_entity.pdbx_description
1 polymer ?
#
loop_
_entity_poly.entity_id
_entity_poly.type
_entity_poly.pdbx_seq_one_letter_code
_entity_poly.pdbx_strand_id
1 'polypeptide(L)' 'MINENWYQTAIKEYGIKEILYEELSEEKEKIGSGGFGKIYKTKCNSLGTVAIKEITIDIEVDIKPKTS' A
#
# COMPACT_ATOMS: atom_id res chain seq x y z
N MET A 1 -13.32 -17.62 10.47
CA MET A 1 -11.92 -17.95 10.79
C MET A 1 -11.05 -17.07 9.93
N ILE A 2 -10.29 -16.15 10.54
CA ILE A 2 -9.31 -15.35 9.79
C ILE A 2 -8.26 -16.34 9.33
N ASN A 3 -8.41 -16.69 8.05
CA ASN A 3 -7.58 -17.59 7.27
C ASN A 3 -6.10 -17.29 7.54
N GLU A 4 -5.24 -18.31 7.44
CA GLU A 4 -3.78 -18.17 7.51
C GLU A 4 -3.30 -16.83 6.97
N ASN A 5 -2.47 -16.14 7.76
CA ASN A 5 -2.12 -14.73 7.60
C ASN A 5 -1.74 -14.39 6.15
N TRP A 6 -2.72 -13.95 5.35
CA TRP A 6 -2.59 -13.69 3.92
C TRP A 6 -1.38 -12.81 3.60
N TYR A 7 -1.05 -11.91 4.52
CA TYR A 7 0.12 -11.05 4.47
C TYR A 7 1.43 -11.84 4.46
N GLN A 8 1.57 -12.80 5.39
CA GLN A 8 2.75 -13.65 5.51
C GLN A 8 2.85 -14.62 4.33
N THR A 9 1.73 -15.17 3.87
CA THR A 9 1.68 -15.99 2.65
C THR A 9 2.12 -15.18 1.43
N ALA A 10 1.62 -13.96 1.27
CA ALA A 10 1.99 -13.11 0.14
C ALA A 10 3.48 -12.74 0.15
N ILE A 11 4.03 -12.41 1.32
CA ILE A 11 5.48 -12.17 1.47
C ILE A 11 6.29 -13.37 0.98
N LYS A 12 5.91 -14.56 1.43
CA LYS A 12 6.61 -15.80 1.09
C LYS A 12 6.45 -16.20 -0.37
N GLU A 13 5.23 -16.22 -0.90
CA GLU A 13 4.93 -16.74 -2.24
C GLU A 13 5.39 -15.81 -3.35
N TYR A 14 5.25 -14.49 -3.15
CA TYR A 14 5.62 -13.50 -4.16
C TYR A 14 7.01 -12.90 -3.94
N GLY A 15 7.74 -13.36 -2.91
CA GLY A 15 9.07 -12.83 -2.58
C GLY A 15 9.05 -11.33 -2.29
N ILE A 16 7.98 -10.83 -1.66
CA ILE A 16 7.82 -9.41 -1.38
C ILE A 16 8.80 -9.02 -0.27
N LYS A 17 9.64 -8.02 -0.54
CA LYS A 17 10.49 -7.43 0.49
C LYS A 17 9.67 -6.45 1.33
N GLU A 18 9.46 -6.80 2.58
CA GLU A 18 8.89 -5.89 3.58
C GLU A 18 9.88 -4.75 3.88
N ILE A 19 9.38 -3.52 3.92
CA ILE A 19 10.13 -2.31 4.30
C ILE A 19 9.39 -1.71 5.48
N LEU A 20 10.11 -1.50 6.59
CA LEU A 20 9.54 -0.89 7.79
C LEU A 20 9.27 0.59 7.55
N TYR A 21 8.24 1.14 8.18
CA TYR A 21 7.88 2.55 8.00
C TYR A 21 9.02 3.48 8.44
N GLU A 22 9.77 3.07 9.46
CA GLU A 22 10.93 3.78 10.02
C GLU A 22 12.13 3.82 9.06
N GLU A 23 12.15 2.98 8.01
CA GLU A 23 13.15 3.08 6.94
C GLU A 23 12.85 4.21 5.95
N LEU A 24 11.64 4.76 5.98
CA LEU A 24 11.21 5.85 5.12
C LEU A 24 11.47 7.19 5.80
N SER A 25 11.81 8.20 5.02
CA SER A 25 11.89 9.56 5.51
C SER A 25 10.50 10.04 5.94
N GLU A 26 10.44 10.76 7.06
CA GLU A 26 9.22 11.42 7.54
C GLU A 26 8.67 12.42 6.51
N GLU A 27 9.58 13.01 5.71
CA GLU A 27 9.21 13.90 4.62
C GLU A 27 8.83 13.10 3.36
N LYS A 28 7.63 13.36 2.86
CA LYS A 28 7.16 12.83 1.58
C LYS A 28 6.44 13.90 0.77
N GLU A 29 6.78 13.99 -0.50
CA GLU A 29 6.17 14.91 -1.45
C GLU A 29 5.04 14.19 -2.21
N LYS A 30 3.82 14.71 -2.18
CA LYS A 30 2.74 14.14 -2.99
C LYS A 30 2.98 14.47 -4.47
N ILE A 31 3.16 13.44 -5.29
CA ILE A 31 3.42 13.58 -6.73
C ILE A 31 2.21 13.20 -7.59
N GLY A 32 1.19 12.58 -7.01
CA GLY A 32 -0.02 12.22 -7.75
C GLY A 32 -1.09 11.51 -6.93
N SER A 33 -2.14 11.11 -7.62
CA SER A 33 -3.22 10.27 -7.11
C SER A 33 -3.87 9.50 -8.24
N GLY A 34 -4.44 8.33 -7.94
CA GLY A 34 -5.25 7.53 -8.85
C GLY A 34 -6.49 6.97 -8.14
N GLY A 35 -7.28 6.15 -8.84
CA GLY A 35 -8.56 5.65 -8.32
C GLY A 35 -8.51 4.84 -7.02
N PHE A 36 -7.32 4.42 -6.58
CA PHE A 36 -7.12 3.63 -5.35
C PHE A 36 -6.29 4.35 -4.28
N GLY A 37 -5.90 5.61 -4.49
CA GLY A 37 -5.19 6.39 -3.48
C GLY A 37 -4.12 7.35 -4.00
N LYS A 38 -3.15 7.69 -3.15
CA LYS A 38 -2.19 8.79 -3.36
C LYS A 38 -0.80 8.25 -3.62
N ILE A 39 -0.01 8.97 -4.43
CA ILE A 39 1.38 8.62 -4.73
C ILE A 39 2.29 9.72 -4.18
N TYR A 40 3.34 9.30 -3.48
CA TYR A 40 4.34 10.18 -2.89
C TYR A 40 5.74 9.80 -3.33
N LYS A 41 6.63 10.78 -3.39
CA LYS A 41 8.07 10.62 -3.52
C LYS A 41 8.72 10.83 -2.15
N THR A 42 9.62 9.93 -1.76
CA THR A 42 10.37 10.04 -0.51
C THR A 42 11.74 9.35 -0.63
N LYS A 43 12.53 9.37 0.45
CA LYS A 43 13.77 8.61 0.59
C LYS A 43 13.54 7.41 1.50
N CYS A 44 14.15 6.28 1.17
CA CYS A 44 14.25 5.07 1.97
C CYS A 44 15.72 4.82 2.28
N ASN A 45 16.04 4.52 3.54
CA ASN A 45 17.41 4.34 4.01
C ASN A 45 18.15 3.22 3.24
N SER A 46 17.45 2.14 2.91
CA SER A 46 18.03 0.98 2.23
C SER A 46 17.94 1.02 0.70
N LEU A 47 17.10 1.89 0.11
CA LEU A 47 16.80 1.88 -1.33
C LEU A 47 17.01 3.23 -2.05
N GLY A 48 17.30 4.31 -1.31
CA GLY A 48 17.43 5.65 -1.89
C GLY A 48 16.08 6.30 -2.19
N THR A 49 15.95 7.04 -3.30
CA THR A 49 14.68 7.70 -3.65
C THR A 49 13.67 6.72 -4.21
N VAL A 50 12.46 6.70 -3.63
CA VAL A 50 11.38 5.77 -3.97
C VAL A 50 10.05 6.50 -4.17
N ALA A 51 9.11 5.80 -4.82
CA ALA A 51 7.71 6.20 -4.87
C ALA A 51 6.87 5.28 -3.96
N ILE A 52 5.99 5.86 -3.14
CA ILE A 52 5.05 5.15 -2.28
C ILE A 52 3.65 5.39 -2.80
N LYS A 53 2.87 4.32 -2.98
CA LYS A 53 1.44 4.40 -3.26
C LYS A 53 0.66 4.02 -2.00
N GLU A 54 0.06 5.01 -1.34
CA GLU A 54 -0.86 4.77 -0.24
C GLU A 54 -2.21 4.34 -0.81
N ILE A 55 -2.69 3.17 -0.39
CA ILE A 55 -3.98 2.62 -0.81
C ILE A 55 -5.03 2.98 0.24
N THR A 56 -6.12 3.61 -0.20
CA THR A 56 -7.29 3.84 0.65
C THR A 56 -8.16 2.60 0.61
N ILE A 57 -8.36 1.97 1.76
CA ILE A 57 -9.27 0.84 1.92
C ILE A 57 -10.51 1.38 2.61
N ASP A 58 -11.45 1.91 1.81
CA ASP A 58 -12.77 2.26 2.33
C ASP A 58 -13.53 0.95 2.62
N ILE A 59 -13.92 0.74 3.88
CA ILE A 59 -14.69 -0.44 4.31
C ILE A 59 -16.11 -0.42 3.71
N GLU A 60 -16.56 0.74 3.23
CA GLU A 60 -17.76 0.88 2.41
C GLU A 60 -17.47 0.48 0.97
N VAL A 61 -17.38 -0.84 0.76
CA VAL A 61 -17.57 -1.42 -0.55
C VAL A 61 -18.96 -0.96 -1.02
N ASP A 62 -18.97 -0.15 -2.07
CA ASP A 62 -20.15 0.26 -2.81
C ASP A 62 -20.82 -1.00 -3.40
N ILE A 63 -21.55 -1.75 -2.57
CA ILE A 63 -22.54 -2.73 -3.03
C ILE A 63 -23.62 -1.87 -3.66
N LYS A 64 -23.41 -1.44 -4.90
CA LYS A 64 -24.52 -0.98 -5.71
C LYS A 64 -25.48 -2.15 -5.79
N PRO A 65 -26.70 -2.07 -5.22
CA PRO A 65 -27.68 -3.12 -5.41
C PRO A 65 -27.86 -3.28 -6.92
N LYS A 66 -27.71 -4.51 -7.42
CA LYS A 66 -28.16 -4.85 -8.77
C LYS A 66 -29.66 -4.61 -8.80
N THR A 67 -30.11 -3.44 -9.24
CA THR A 67 -31.46 -3.27 -9.74
C THR A 67 -31.51 -3.94 -11.11
N SER A 68 -32.18 -5.09 -11.16
CA SER A 68 -32.62 -5.72 -12.40
C SER A 68 -33.78 -4.95 -13.01
#